data_AF-R7LVJ7-F1
#
_entry.id   AF-R7LVJ7-F1
#
_cell.length_a   1.000
_cell.length_b   1.000
_cell.length_c   1.000
_cell.angle_alpha   90.00
_cell.angle_beta   90.00
_cell.angle_gamma   90.00
#
_symmetry.space_group_name_H-M   'P 1'
#
loop_
_entity.id
_entity.type
_entity.pdbx_description
1 polymer ?
#
loop_
_entity_poly.entity_id
_entity_poly.type
_entity_poly.pdbx_seq_one_letter_code
_entity_poly.pdbx_strand_id
1 'polypeptide(L)' 'MKQELISAIREKELQLSKLKEHIDKSKICSDLYDKVLLEKAILKKQLEDLQNNTIVNRIKHLLPRQEKLICDYFRGR' A
#
# COMPACT_ATOMS: atom_id res chain seq x y z
N MET A 1 -8.49 9.79 5.26
CA MET A 1 -7.58 9.02 4.38
C MET A 1 -7.28 7.59 4.83
N LYS A 2 -6.49 7.32 5.89
CA LYS A 2 -6.11 5.93 6.25
C LYS A 2 -7.31 5.03 6.60
N GLN A 3 -8.24 5.54 7.41
CA GLN A 3 -9.46 4.81 7.78
C GLN A 3 -10.39 4.58 6.59
N GLU A 4 -10.49 5.56 5.68
CA GLU A 4 -11.28 5.42 4.45
C GLU A 4 -10.71 4.32 3.54
N LEU A 5 -9.39 4.22 3.39
CA LEU A 5 -8.74 3.13 2.65
C LEU A 5 -9.02 1.77 3.27
N ILE A 6 -8.97 1.67 4.60
CA ILE A 6 -9.28 0.41 5.31
C ILE A 6 -10.75 0.03 5.09
N SER A 7 -11.68 0.98 5.18
CA SER A 7 -13.10 0.75 4.92
C SER A 7 -13.35 0.34 3.47
N ALA A 8 -12.71 1.00 2.49
CA ALA A 8 -12.83 0.66 1.08
C ALA A 8 -12.29 -0.75 0.78
N ILE A 9 -11.17 -1.15 1.40
CA ILE A 9 -10.64 -2.52 1.28
C ILE A 9 -11.65 -3.55 1.82
N ARG A 10 -12.26 -3.29 2.98
CA ARG A 10 -13.28 -4.17 3.58
C ARG A 10 -14.52 -4.30 2.71
N GLU A 11 -14.95 -3.19 2.11
CA GLU A 11 -16.08 -3.21 1.18
C GLU A 11 -15.78 -4.07 -0.05
N LYS A 12 -14.58 -3.92 -0.63
CA LYS A 12 -14.13 -4.74 -1.76
C LYS A 12 -14.00 -6.22 -1.38
N GLU A 13 -13.57 -6.53 -0.16
CA GLU A 13 -13.57 -7.90 0.36
C GLU A 13 -14.96 -8.51 0.44
N LEU A 14 -15.95 -7.74 0.88
CA LEU A 14 -17.35 -8.18 0.90
C LEU A 14 -17.93 -8.35 -0.52
N GLN A 15 -17.54 -7.50 -1.47
CA GLN A 15 -17.93 -7.65 -2.88
C GLN A 15 -17.33 -8.94 -3.47
N LEU A 16 -16.06 -9.23 -3.20
CA LEU A 16 -15.40 -10.45 -3.65
C LEU A 16 -16.00 -11.71 -3.05
N SER A 17 -16.39 -11.70 -1.76
CA SER A 17 -17.01 -12.88 -1.15
C SER A 17 -18.34 -13.23 -1.80
N LYS A 18 -19.15 -12.22 -2.13
CA LYS A 18 -20.41 -12.40 -2.87
C LYS A 18 -20.18 -12.88 -4.30
N LEU A 19 -19.22 -12.27 -5.01
CA LEU A 19 -18.94 -12.63 -6.41
C LEU A 19 -18.36 -14.04 -6.55
N LYS A 20 -17.60 -14.51 -5.54
CA LYS A 20 -16.96 -15.84 -5.55
C LYS A 20 -17.95 -16.98 -5.78
N GLU A 21 -19.18 -16.86 -5.30
CA GLU A 21 -20.24 -17.88 -5.46
C GLU A 21 -20.81 -17.97 -6.90
N HIS A 22 -20.43 -17.02 -7.76
CA HIS A 22 -20.96 -16.86 -9.11
C HIS A 22 -19.91 -16.81 -10.21
N ILE A 23 -18.61 -16.91 -9.88
CA ILE A 23 -17.51 -16.85 -10.87
C ILE A 23 -17.68 -17.91 -11.96
N ASP A 24 -18.01 -19.15 -11.57
CA ASP A 24 -18.13 -20.27 -12.50
C ASP A 24 -19.43 -20.25 -13.33
N LYS A 25 -20.38 -19.37 -12.97
CA LYS A 25 -21.71 -19.31 -13.59
C LYS A 25 -21.78 -18.35 -14.78
N SER A 26 -20.85 -17.40 -14.88
CA SER A 26 -20.84 -16.41 -15.95
C SER A 26 -19.46 -15.79 -16.12
N LYS A 27 -19.03 -15.68 -17.38
CA LYS A 27 -17.80 -14.96 -17.74
C LYS A 27 -17.82 -13.51 -17.24
N ILE A 28 -18.99 -12.85 -17.28
CA ILE A 28 -19.15 -11.48 -16.78
C ILE A 28 -18.88 -11.40 -15.26
N CYS A 29 -19.31 -12.42 -14.51
CA CYS A 29 -19.05 -12.49 -13.07
C CYS A 29 -17.56 -12.73 -12.78
N SER A 30 -16.88 -13.55 -13.59
CA SER A 30 -15.42 -13.74 -13.52
C SER A 30 -14.67 -12.43 -13.81
N ASP A 31 -14.99 -11.76 -14.91
CA ASP A 31 -14.34 -10.50 -15.30
C ASP A 31 -14.56 -9.41 -14.23
N LEU A 32 -15.76 -9.36 -13.64
CA LEU A 32 -16.07 -8.44 -12.55
C LEU A 32 -15.28 -8.78 -11.27
N TYR A 33 -15.14 -10.07 -10.94
CA TYR A 33 -14.34 -10.52 -9.81
C TYR A 33 -12.87 -10.10 -9.96
N ASP A 34 -12.28 -10.33 -11.13
CA ASP A 34 -10.90 -9.96 -11.43
C ASP A 34 -10.68 -8.45 -11.33
N LYS A 35 -11.63 -7.65 -11.83
CA LYS A 35 -11.59 -6.19 -11.68
C LYS A 35 -11.59 -5.76 -10.21
N VAL A 36 -12.51 -6.30 -9.41
CA VAL A 36 -12.60 -5.96 -7.98
C VAL A 36 -11.34 -6.41 -7.22
N LEU A 37 -10.75 -7.54 -7.62
CA LEU A 37 -9.50 -8.06 -7.06
C LEU A 37 -8.33 -7.09 -7.30
N LEU A 38 -8.21 -6.57 -8.53
CA LEU A 38 -7.21 -5.57 -8.89
C LEU A 38 -7.41 -4.27 -8.12
N GLU A 39 -8.64 -3.76 -8.04
CA GLU A 39 -8.97 -2.56 -7.27
C GLU A 39 -8.59 -2.71 -5.79
N LYS A 40 -8.88 -3.87 -5.18
CA LYS A 40 -8.45 -4.18 -3.81
C LYS A 40 -6.93 -4.17 -3.66
N ALA A 41 -6.20 -4.73 -4.63
CA ALA A 41 -4.74 -4.77 -4.59
C ALA A 41 -4.13 -3.36 -4.66
N ILE A 42 -4.68 -2.47 -5.50
CA ILE A 42 -4.26 -1.07 -5.58
C ILE A 42 -4.48 -0.36 -4.24
N LEU A 43 -5.65 -0.53 -3.61
CA LEU A 43 -5.94 0.09 -2.32
C LEU A 43 -5.00 -0.41 -1.21
N LYS A 44 -4.68 -1.71 -1.20
CA LYS A 44 -3.69 -2.26 -0.26
C LYS A 44 -2.31 -1.65 -0.47
N LYS A 45 -1.87 -1.52 -1.72
CA LYS A 45 -0.59 -0.90 -2.06
C LYS A 45 -0.51 0.55 -1.58
N GLN A 46 -1.59 1.32 -1.79
CA GLN A 46 -1.68 2.70 -1.28
C GLN A 46 -1.61 2.77 0.26
N LEU A 47 -2.24 1.83 0.95
CA LEU A 47 -2.18 1.76 2.42
C LEU A 47 -0.76 1.44 2.91
N GLU A 48 -0.08 0.49 2.28
CA GLU A 48 1.32 0.15 2.58
C GLU A 48 2.24 1.34 2.35
N ASP A 49 2.10 2.04 1.22
CA ASP A 49 2.95 3.19 0.90
C ASP A 49 2.75 4.34 1.90
N LEU A 50 1.51 4.58 2.36
CA LEU A 50 1.22 5.53 3.44
C LEU A 50 1.88 5.12 4.77
N GLN A 51 1.85 3.83 5.12
CA GLN A 51 2.48 3.32 6.34
C GLN A 51 4.00 3.41 6.27
N ASN A 52 4.61 3.00 5.16
CA ASN A 52 6.05 3.05 4.92
C ASN A 52 6.56 4.49 4.99
N ASN A 53 5.89 5.44 4.35
CA ASN A 53 6.25 6.86 4.44
C ASN A 53 6.21 7.38 5.88
N THR A 54 5.19 6.97 6.66
CA THR A 54 5.07 7.37 8.06
C THR A 54 6.21 6.80 8.91
N ILE A 55 6.56 5.53 8.72
CA ILE A 55 7.62 4.85 9.46
C ILE A 55 8.99 5.43 9.10
N VAL A 56 9.29 5.57 7.81
CA VAL A 56 10.55 6.14 7.31
C VAL A 56 10.74 7.56 7.83
N ASN A 57 9.69 8.40 7.80
CA ASN A 57 9.78 9.75 8.34
C ASN A 57 10.03 9.73 9.86
N ARG A 58 9.33 8.88 10.61
CA ARG A 58 9.56 8.75 12.07
C ARG A 58 10.99 8.31 12.41
N ILE A 59 11.57 7.38 11.66
CA ILE A 59 12.94 6.89 11.89
C ILE A 59 13.99 7.92 11.45
N LYS A 60 13.73 8.70 10.38
CA LYS A 60 14.62 9.79 9.95
C LYS A 60 14.89 10.82 11.06
N HIS A 61 13.94 11.04 11.96
CA HIS A 61 14.11 11.97 13.09
C HIS A 61 14.89 11.35 14.27
N LEU A 62 14.97 10.02 14.34
CA LEU A 62 15.68 9.28 15.39
C LEU A 62 17.13 8.98 15.00
N LEU A 63 17.43 8.94 13.70
CA LEU A 63 18.80 8.81 13.22
C LEU A 63 19.50 10.17 13.29
N PRO A 64 20.66 10.28 13.96
CA PRO A 64 21.45 11.51 13.91
C PRO A 64 21.78 11.78 12.45
N ARG A 65 21.37 12.96 11.98
CA ARG A 65 21.64 13.44 10.64
C ARG A 65 23.15 13.62 10.51
N GLN A 66 23.87 12.58 10.07
CA GLN A 66 25.27 12.69 9.72
C GLN A 66 25.37 13.44 8.39
N GLU A 67 25.25 14.76 8.45
CA GLU A 67 25.68 15.63 7.35
C GLU A 67 27.20 15.60 7.32
N LYS A 68 27.78 14.56 6.70
CA LYS A 68 29.19 14.60 6.34
C LYS A 68 29.36 15.70 5.32
N LEU A 69 30.03 16.78 5.72
CA LEU A 69 30.37 17.85 4.79
C LEU A 69 31.41 17.31 3.79
N ILE A 70 31.46 17.87 2.58
CA ILE A 70 32.42 17.44 1.56
C ILE A 70 33.86 17.47 2.11
N CYS A 71 34.19 18.42 2.99
CA CYS A 71 35.49 18.54 3.65
C CYS A 71 35.82 17.38 4.62
N ASP A 72 34.84 16.68 5.17
CA ASP A 72 35.07 15.53 6.06
C ASP A 72 35.63 14.31 5.31
N TYR A 73 35.40 14.21 3.99
CA TYR A 73 35.98 13.16 3.14
C TYR A 73 37.49 13.33 2.89
N PHE A 74 38.02 14.53 3.12
CA PHE A 74 39.44 14.84 2.91
C PHE A 74 40.26 14.85 4.21
N ARG A 75 39.64 14.66 5.38
CA ARG A 75 40.29 14.79 6.69
C ARG A 75 41.21 13.61 7.06
N GLY A 76 41.25 12.56 6.23
CA GLY A 76 42.07 11.35 6.45
C GLY A 76 43.10 11.07 5.33
N ARG A 77 43.43 12.06 4.51
CA ARG A 77 44.57 12.03 3.59
C ARG A 77 45.64 13.01 4.03
#